data_AF-A0A178DXF9-F1
#
_entry.id   AF-A0A178DXF9-F1
#
_cell.length_a   1.000
_cell.length_b   1.000
_cell.length_c   1.000
_cell.angle_alpha   90.00
_cell.angle_beta   90.00
_cell.angle_gamma   90.00
#
_symmetry.space_group_name_H-M   'P 1'
#
loop_
_entity.id
_entity.type
_entity.pdbx_description
1 polymer ?
#
loop_
_entity_poly.entity_id
_entity_poly.type
_entity_poly.pdbx_seq_one_letter_code
_entity_poly.pdbx_strand_id
1 'polypeptide(L)'
;MATITDTATATALDAPQSSHSTMYRGKTPQPKVNSTVQRIRDTKYRHVFATHSLTRTSCLSQDADKHPSFVGFRNLMILVLIVSNLRLMIVNLQKYGVLICISCHDYRRSDVITGLLLYLLVPAHLFVTYLIELAAAWQADRAYKRISKEKDEDSYAKYAAALRSFNSTWYIVAFVHSINAMANLYIATKYVYYDIYHPGIGTLCELHAVIVFLKCASYALTNRDLRHAYLHPKQADPLPELYKTCPYPQNINMKNLCYFWWAPTLVYQPVYPRTTTIRWDFVFKRLAEVAGLSIVIWIASAQYAAPLLQNSLDKILTLNLTSIVERIMKLSTISVFCWLCGFFALFQSALNALAEVMRFGDREFYGDWWNVSSIRTYWTTWNKPVTNFMRRHIYSPLVGRGCPPALAQIIVFLFSGVLHELLVGVPTHNVIGVAFAGMMFQIPLILLTDTIQKVKVIQGRVAGNMIFWISFCLVGQPLAALLYFFAWQAKYGSVSRQVRESDSLAMNIFLRR
;
A
#
# COMPACT_ATOMS: atom_id res chain seq x y z
N MET A 1 22.91 12.66 -48.67
CA MET A 1 22.14 13.91 -48.81
C MET A 1 22.02 14.55 -47.45
N ALA A 2 22.28 15.85 -47.38
CA ALA A 2 22.63 16.58 -46.17
C ALA A 2 21.51 16.71 -45.13
N THR A 3 21.97 16.69 -43.88
CA THR A 3 21.29 17.01 -42.63
C THR A 3 20.75 18.44 -42.62
N ILE A 4 19.49 18.64 -42.22
CA ILE A 4 18.98 19.96 -41.80
C ILE A 4 18.52 19.82 -40.34
N THR A 5 19.34 20.38 -39.46
CA THR A 5 19.05 20.63 -38.06
C THR A 5 18.16 21.87 -37.94
N ASP A 6 16.89 21.68 -37.61
CA ASP A 6 16.00 22.79 -37.25
C ASP A 6 16.42 23.38 -35.90
N THR A 7 16.93 24.60 -35.96
CA THR A 7 17.31 25.40 -34.81
C THR A 7 16.05 26.16 -34.39
N ALA A 8 15.49 25.82 -33.22
CA ALA A 8 14.27 26.45 -32.71
C ALA A 8 14.54 27.90 -32.28
N THR A 9 14.27 28.83 -33.18
CA THR A 9 14.27 30.28 -32.92
C THR A 9 13.03 30.63 -32.09
N ALA A 10 13.21 30.90 -30.81
CA ALA A 10 12.13 31.34 -29.93
C ALA A 10 11.57 32.69 -30.38
N THR A 11 10.31 32.71 -30.82
CA THR A 11 9.56 33.94 -31.10
C THR A 11 8.20 33.91 -30.41
N ALA A 12 7.92 35.00 -29.68
CA ALA A 12 6.63 35.47 -29.16
C ALA A 12 5.74 34.47 -28.40
N LEU A 13 5.78 34.57 -27.07
CA LEU A 13 4.82 33.97 -26.16
C LEU A 13 3.40 34.47 -26.43
N ASP A 14 2.49 33.53 -26.72
CA ASP A 14 1.04 33.70 -26.62
C ASP A 14 0.66 34.19 -25.21
N ALA A 15 0.02 35.37 -25.16
CA ALA A 15 -0.70 35.81 -23.98
C ALA A 15 -2.03 35.06 -23.90
N PRO A 16 -2.35 34.32 -22.82
CA PRO A 16 -3.66 33.73 -22.68
C PRO A 16 -4.69 34.82 -22.39
N GLN A 17 -5.62 35.02 -23.33
CA GLN A 17 -6.87 35.74 -23.10
C GLN A 17 -7.68 34.98 -22.03
N SER A 18 -7.60 35.43 -20.79
CA SER A 18 -8.53 34.99 -19.73
C SER A 18 -9.80 35.82 -19.79
N SER A 19 -10.81 35.37 -20.53
CA SER A 19 -12.17 35.91 -20.45
C SER A 19 -13.11 34.86 -19.85
N HIS A 20 -13.30 34.90 -18.53
CA HIS A 20 -14.50 34.40 -17.85
C HIS A 20 -14.57 34.99 -16.44
N SER A 21 -15.23 36.14 -16.31
CA SER A 21 -15.85 36.58 -15.06
C SER A 21 -17.25 37.10 -15.38
N THR A 22 -18.24 36.25 -15.15
CA THR A 22 -19.65 36.62 -15.18
C THR A 22 -19.98 37.35 -13.88
N MET A 23 -20.08 38.68 -13.92
CA MET A 23 -20.82 39.43 -12.91
C MET A 23 -21.67 40.51 -13.59
N TYR A 24 -22.98 40.39 -13.39
CA TYR A 24 -24.01 41.37 -13.71
C TYR A 24 -23.70 42.73 -13.07
N ARG A 25 -23.87 43.84 -13.83
CA ARG A 25 -24.80 44.96 -13.53
C ARG A 25 -24.42 46.22 -14.35
N GLY A 26 -25.44 46.82 -14.99
CA GLY A 26 -25.44 48.25 -15.37
C GLY A 26 -25.40 48.55 -16.87
N LYS A 27 -26.58 48.73 -17.48
CA LYS A 27 -26.74 49.31 -18.82
C LYS A 27 -26.53 50.83 -18.75
N THR A 28 -25.61 51.36 -19.55
CA THR A 28 -25.64 52.75 -20.03
C THR A 28 -25.20 52.75 -21.49
N PRO A 29 -25.99 53.32 -22.42
CA PRO A 29 -25.63 53.33 -23.84
C PRO A 29 -24.74 54.55 -24.13
N GLN A 30 -23.57 54.35 -24.73
CA GLN A 30 -22.77 55.43 -25.30
C GLN A 30 -22.18 55.03 -26.66
N PRO A 31 -21.95 56.02 -27.55
CA PRO A 31 -22.32 55.95 -28.95
C PRO A 31 -21.25 55.29 -29.83
N LYS A 32 -21.70 54.70 -30.94
CA LYS A 32 -20.84 54.28 -32.05
C LYS A 32 -20.20 55.51 -32.69
N VAL A 33 -18.99 55.86 -32.26
CA VAL A 33 -18.12 56.76 -33.01
C VAL A 33 -17.28 55.89 -33.95
N ASN A 34 -17.64 55.94 -35.23
CA ASN A 34 -16.76 55.55 -36.32
C ASN A 34 -15.56 56.50 -36.33
N SER A 35 -14.45 56.10 -35.70
CA SER A 35 -13.14 56.65 -36.03
C SER A 35 -12.25 55.50 -36.48
N THR A 36 -12.08 55.44 -37.79
CA THR A 36 -11.11 54.61 -38.49
C THR A 36 -9.70 55.08 -38.11
N VAL A 37 -9.27 54.83 -36.87
CA VAL A 37 -7.86 54.91 -36.53
C VAL A 37 -7.24 53.64 -37.08
N GLN A 38 -6.78 53.72 -38.33
CA GLN A 38 -5.73 52.83 -38.82
C GLN A 38 -4.65 52.79 -37.73
N ARG A 39 -4.55 51.68 -37.01
CA ARG A 39 -3.34 51.36 -36.27
C ARG A 39 -2.26 51.23 -37.31
N ILE A 40 -1.56 52.33 -37.59
CA ILE A 40 -0.23 52.29 -38.19
C ILE A 40 0.54 51.34 -37.29
N ARG A 41 0.74 50.11 -37.75
CA ARG A 41 1.71 49.21 -37.15
C ARG A 41 3.03 49.91 -37.41
N ASP A 42 3.46 50.67 -36.43
CA ASP A 42 4.82 51.19 -36.34
C ASP A 42 5.71 49.93 -36.26
N THR A 43 6.08 49.40 -37.43
CA THR A 43 6.92 48.20 -37.60
C THR A 43 8.38 48.48 -37.25
N LYS A 44 8.69 49.72 -36.87
CA LYS A 44 9.99 50.10 -36.37
C LYS A 44 10.14 49.53 -34.97
N TYR A 45 10.94 48.47 -34.86
CA TYR A 45 11.36 47.89 -33.59
C TYR A 45 11.93 49.01 -32.69
N ARG A 46 11.34 49.18 -31.51
CA ARG A 46 11.78 50.16 -30.50
C ARG A 46 12.17 49.38 -29.25
N HIS A 47 13.38 49.57 -28.73
CA HIS A 47 13.84 48.95 -27.48
C HIS A 47 13.08 49.39 -26.21
N VAL A 48 12.10 50.28 -26.33
CA VAL A 48 11.38 50.91 -25.21
C VAL A 48 10.25 50.05 -24.65
N PHE A 49 9.90 48.91 -25.28
CA PHE A 49 8.87 48.03 -24.73
C PHE A 49 9.32 47.46 -23.36
N ALA A 50 8.46 47.56 -22.36
CA ALA A 50 8.76 47.08 -21.02
C ALA A 50 8.67 45.55 -20.96
N THR A 51 9.82 44.87 -21.09
CA THR A 51 9.92 43.41 -20.92
C THR A 51 9.58 42.96 -19.49
N HIS A 52 9.94 43.79 -18.50
CA HIS A 52 9.64 43.56 -17.08
C HIS A 52 8.44 44.42 -16.64
N SER A 53 7.25 44.07 -17.12
CA SER A 53 6.01 44.80 -16.82
C SER A 53 5.22 44.25 -15.63
N LEU A 54 5.55 43.04 -15.18
CA LEU A 54 4.86 42.34 -14.09
C LEU A 54 5.88 41.81 -13.09
N THR A 55 5.56 41.88 -11.80
CA THR A 55 6.27 41.16 -10.76
C THR A 55 6.07 39.66 -10.95
N ARG A 56 7.15 38.92 -11.20
CA ARG A 56 7.14 37.47 -11.38
C ARG A 56 8.16 36.86 -10.42
N THR A 57 7.76 35.84 -9.69
CA THR A 57 8.65 35.08 -8.81
C THR A 57 9.37 33.98 -9.61
N SER A 58 10.52 33.52 -9.11
CA SER A 58 11.24 32.39 -9.73
C SER A 58 10.37 31.13 -9.71
N CYS A 59 10.50 30.28 -10.73
CA CYS A 59 9.66 29.08 -10.91
C CYS A 59 9.76 28.07 -9.76
N LEU A 60 10.91 28.00 -9.08
CA LEU A 60 11.14 27.16 -7.90
C LEU A 60 11.01 27.92 -6.58
N SER A 61 10.65 29.21 -6.63
CA SER A 61 10.40 29.99 -5.43
C SER A 61 9.16 29.45 -4.71
N GLN A 62 9.19 29.51 -3.39
CA GLN A 62 8.08 29.06 -2.56
C GLN A 62 6.84 29.98 -2.69
N ASP A 63 7.04 31.23 -3.14
CA ASP A 63 6.00 32.25 -3.36
C ASP A 63 5.49 32.27 -4.82
N ALA A 64 5.61 31.17 -5.56
CA ALA A 64 5.16 31.10 -6.95
C ALA A 64 3.65 30.84 -7.04
N ASP A 65 2.92 31.71 -7.74
CA ASP A 65 1.45 31.58 -7.95
C ASP A 65 1.04 30.32 -8.72
N LYS A 66 1.98 29.75 -9.49
CA LYS A 66 1.79 28.51 -10.25
C LYS A 66 2.92 27.53 -9.96
N HIS A 67 2.57 26.36 -9.46
CA HIS A 67 3.54 25.27 -9.32
C HIS A 67 4.02 24.80 -10.71
N PRO A 68 5.34 24.71 -10.94
CA PRO A 68 5.86 24.24 -12.21
C PRO A 68 5.57 22.76 -12.42
N SER A 69 5.48 22.34 -13.68
CA SER A 69 5.36 20.92 -14.03
C SER A 69 6.71 20.22 -13.83
N PHE A 70 6.77 19.26 -12.91
CA PHE A 70 7.97 18.46 -12.62
C PHE A 70 8.08 17.19 -13.47
N VAL A 71 7.29 17.06 -14.55
CA VAL A 71 7.30 15.86 -15.41
C VAL A 71 8.69 15.59 -16.01
N GLY A 72 9.41 16.65 -16.43
CA GLY A 72 10.77 16.52 -16.95
C GLY A 72 11.76 16.03 -15.90
N PHE A 73 11.75 16.62 -14.70
CA PHE A 73 12.60 16.19 -13.58
C PHE A 73 12.28 14.77 -13.12
N ARG A 74 11.01 14.37 -13.12
CA ARG A 74 10.61 12.98 -12.85
C ARG A 74 11.22 12.01 -13.85
N ASN A 75 11.14 12.32 -15.14
CA ASN A 75 11.72 11.47 -16.19
C ASN A 75 13.25 11.40 -16.06
N LEU A 76 13.92 12.53 -15.77
CA LEU A 76 15.36 12.57 -15.52
C LEU A 76 15.75 11.73 -14.30
N MET A 77 15.02 11.85 -13.18
CA MET A 77 15.27 11.09 -11.97
C MET A 77 15.15 9.58 -12.21
N ILE A 78 14.11 9.16 -12.93
CA ILE A 78 13.93 7.75 -13.33
C ILE A 78 15.12 7.29 -14.18
N LEU A 79 15.53 8.09 -15.17
CA LEU A 79 16.64 7.74 -16.05
C LEU A 79 17.96 7.62 -15.28
N VAL A 80 18.28 8.58 -14.40
CA VAL A 80 19.48 8.55 -13.56
C VAL A 80 19.45 7.33 -12.62
N LEU A 81 18.30 7.04 -12.01
CA LEU A 81 18.14 5.89 -11.13
C LEU A 81 18.37 4.58 -11.89
N ILE A 82 17.80 4.44 -13.09
CA ILE A 82 18.01 3.26 -13.94
C ILE A 82 19.47 3.15 -14.35
N VAL A 83 20.07 4.22 -14.90
CA VAL A 83 21.45 4.18 -15.42
C VAL A 83 22.46 3.91 -14.31
N SER A 84 22.28 4.50 -13.12
CA SER A 84 23.16 4.28 -11.97
C SER A 84 23.15 2.82 -11.50
N ASN A 85 21.95 2.23 -11.35
CA ASN A 85 21.82 0.83 -10.96
C ASN A 85 22.26 -0.12 -12.07
N LEU A 86 21.91 0.16 -13.34
CA LEU A 86 22.30 -0.66 -14.49
C LEU A 86 23.83 -0.70 -14.65
N ARG A 87 24.52 0.43 -14.48
CA ARG A 87 25.99 0.47 -14.48
C ARG A 87 26.57 -0.50 -13.45
N LEU A 88 26.07 -0.46 -12.21
CA LEU A 88 26.53 -1.32 -11.13
C LEU A 88 26.22 -2.80 -11.41
N MET A 89 25.05 -3.09 -11.98
CA MET A 89 24.69 -4.44 -12.42
C MET A 89 25.62 -4.95 -13.51
N ILE A 90 25.99 -4.12 -14.50
CA ILE A 90 26.95 -4.50 -15.55
C ILE A 90 28.34 -4.79 -14.95
N VAL A 91 28.82 -3.95 -14.03
CA VAL A 91 30.11 -4.19 -13.35
C VAL A 91 30.08 -5.49 -12.54
N ASN A 92 28.98 -5.76 -11.84
CA ASN A 92 28.83 -7.02 -11.10
C ASN A 92 28.72 -8.23 -12.05
N LEU A 93 28.04 -8.09 -13.19
CA LEU A 93 28.01 -9.12 -14.24
C LEU A 93 29.41 -9.40 -14.78
N GLN A 94 30.26 -8.39 -14.96
CA GLN A 94 31.65 -8.58 -15.37
C GLN A 94 32.49 -9.25 -14.27
N LYS A 95 32.27 -8.88 -13.00
CA LYS A 95 33.07 -9.37 -11.86
C LYS A 95 32.70 -10.78 -11.42
N TYR A 96 31.41 -11.09 -11.37
CA TYR A 96 30.87 -12.33 -10.81
C TYR A 96 30.24 -13.23 -11.88
N GLY A 97 30.20 -12.81 -13.15
CA GLY A 97 29.48 -13.50 -14.20
C GLY A 97 27.96 -13.37 -14.06
N VAL A 98 27.23 -14.18 -14.82
CA VAL A 98 25.77 -14.25 -14.71
C VAL A 98 25.40 -15.04 -13.45
N LEU A 99 25.21 -14.33 -12.34
CA LEU A 99 24.66 -14.89 -11.08
C LEU A 99 23.18 -15.31 -11.18
N ILE A 100 22.50 -14.98 -12.27
CA ILE A 100 21.11 -15.39 -12.52
C ILE A 100 21.13 -16.86 -12.93
N CYS A 101 20.86 -17.71 -11.95
CA CYS A 101 20.70 -19.13 -12.19
C CYS A 101 19.26 -19.52 -11.84
N ILE A 102 18.44 -19.71 -12.87
CA ILE A 102 17.04 -20.15 -12.75
C ILE A 102 16.96 -21.49 -12.01
N SER A 103 17.98 -22.34 -12.17
CA SER A 103 18.08 -23.66 -11.56
C SER A 103 18.75 -23.67 -10.17
N CYS A 104 19.28 -22.53 -9.69
CA CYS A 104 19.96 -22.41 -8.40
C CYS A 104 19.05 -21.85 -7.31
N HIS A 105 17.88 -21.32 -7.67
CA HIS A 105 16.76 -21.28 -6.74
C HIS A 105 16.30 -22.72 -6.53
N ASP A 106 16.59 -23.27 -5.36
CA ASP A 106 16.23 -24.63 -4.97
C ASP A 106 14.70 -24.71 -4.77
N TYR A 107 13.95 -24.65 -5.87
CA TYR A 107 12.50 -24.87 -5.92
C TYR A 107 12.26 -26.35 -5.65
N ARG A 108 12.29 -26.73 -4.38
CA ARG A 108 11.96 -28.08 -3.97
C ARG A 108 10.53 -28.38 -4.40
N ARG A 109 10.32 -29.55 -5.02
CA ARG A 109 8.97 -29.98 -5.45
C ARG A 109 7.98 -29.99 -4.29
N SER A 110 8.44 -30.33 -3.08
CA SER A 110 7.65 -30.24 -1.84
C SER A 110 7.10 -28.83 -1.62
N ASP A 111 7.95 -27.81 -1.71
CA ASP A 111 7.60 -26.42 -1.42
C ASP A 111 6.59 -25.88 -2.44
N VAL A 112 6.73 -26.26 -3.71
CA VAL A 112 5.80 -25.89 -4.77
C VAL A 112 4.44 -26.55 -4.56
N ILE A 113 4.41 -27.84 -4.24
CA ILE A 113 3.15 -28.59 -4.03
C ILE A 113 2.44 -28.09 -2.78
N THR A 114 3.14 -28.00 -1.65
CA THR A 114 2.59 -27.50 -0.38
C THR A 114 2.15 -26.05 -0.51
N GLY A 115 2.96 -25.20 -1.14
CA GLY A 115 2.63 -23.80 -1.40
C GLY A 115 1.39 -23.64 -2.29
N LEU A 116 1.29 -24.39 -3.39
CA LEU A 116 0.13 -24.36 -4.28
C LEU A 116 -1.14 -24.84 -3.57
N LEU A 117 -1.04 -25.96 -2.85
CA LEU A 117 -2.16 -26.51 -2.08
C LEU A 117 -2.63 -25.52 -1.02
N LEU A 118 -1.71 -24.92 -0.26
CA LEU A 118 -2.04 -23.88 0.72
C LEU A 118 -2.69 -22.67 0.05
N TYR A 119 -2.13 -22.18 -1.05
CA TYR A 119 -2.67 -21.03 -1.79
C TYR A 119 -4.10 -21.25 -2.28
N LEU A 120 -4.43 -22.47 -2.73
CA LEU A 120 -5.77 -22.84 -3.18
C LEU A 120 -6.76 -23.09 -2.02
N LEU A 121 -6.28 -23.55 -0.87
CA LEU A 121 -7.12 -23.83 0.31
C LEU A 121 -7.42 -22.58 1.15
N VAL A 122 -6.52 -21.60 1.21
CA VAL A 122 -6.70 -20.35 1.97
C VAL A 122 -8.06 -19.67 1.67
N PRO A 123 -8.48 -19.50 0.39
CA PRO A 123 -9.79 -18.97 0.05
C PRO A 123 -11.00 -19.76 0.57
N ALA A 124 -10.86 -21.06 0.88
CA ALA A 124 -11.96 -21.85 1.44
C ALA A 124 -12.46 -21.25 2.77
N HIS A 125 -11.61 -20.55 3.52
CA HIS A 125 -12.03 -19.83 4.73
C HIS A 125 -13.01 -18.68 4.43
N LEU A 126 -12.98 -18.06 3.24
CA LEU A 126 -14.03 -17.11 2.83
C LEU A 126 -15.36 -17.82 2.60
N PHE A 127 -15.34 -19.02 2.03
CA PHE A 127 -16.54 -19.84 1.87
C PHE A 127 -17.12 -20.29 3.21
N VAL A 128 -16.27 -20.69 4.17
CA VAL A 128 -16.72 -20.98 5.55
C VAL A 128 -17.34 -19.73 6.18
N THR A 129 -16.72 -18.56 6.01
CA THR A 129 -17.29 -17.27 6.49
C THR A 129 -18.65 -17.00 5.86
N TYR A 130 -18.82 -17.28 4.58
CA TYR A 130 -20.10 -17.18 3.90
C TYR A 130 -21.16 -18.14 4.46
N LEU A 131 -20.82 -19.40 4.72
CA LEU A 131 -21.75 -20.37 5.30
C LEU A 131 -22.20 -19.96 6.71
N ILE A 132 -21.28 -19.45 7.54
CA ILE A 132 -21.61 -18.93 8.87
C ILE A 132 -22.60 -17.75 8.74
N GLU A 133 -22.33 -16.81 7.84
CA GLU A 133 -23.22 -15.65 7.64
C GLU A 133 -24.55 -16.05 7.00
N LEU A 134 -24.58 -17.06 6.13
CA LEU A 134 -25.82 -17.60 5.56
C LEU A 134 -26.72 -18.19 6.64
N ALA A 135 -26.15 -18.94 7.59
CA ALA A 135 -26.88 -19.45 8.74
C ALA A 135 -27.38 -18.30 9.64
N ALA A 136 -26.54 -17.29 9.90
CA ALA A 136 -26.92 -16.11 10.67
C ALA A 136 -28.03 -15.29 10.00
N ALA A 137 -27.98 -15.15 8.67
CA ALA A 137 -29.00 -14.46 7.88
C ALA A 137 -30.33 -15.19 7.88
N TRP A 138 -30.31 -16.53 7.75
CA TRP A 138 -31.51 -17.34 7.86
C TRP A 138 -32.17 -17.23 9.24
N GLN A 139 -31.38 -17.24 10.31
CA GLN A 139 -31.88 -17.03 11.67
C GLN A 139 -32.48 -15.62 11.84
N ALA A 140 -31.82 -14.59 11.29
CA ALA A 140 -32.29 -13.21 11.36
C ALA A 140 -33.60 -13.00 10.58
N ASP A 141 -33.72 -13.53 9.36
CA ASP A 141 -34.95 -13.45 8.55
C ASP A 141 -36.13 -14.14 9.27
N ARG A 142 -35.89 -15.30 9.90
CA ARG A 142 -36.91 -15.99 10.71
C ARG A 142 -37.32 -15.18 11.94
N ALA A 143 -36.37 -14.55 12.62
CA ALA A 143 -36.66 -13.68 13.76
C ALA A 143 -37.46 -12.44 13.34
N TYR A 144 -37.06 -11.79 12.25
CA TYR A 144 -37.76 -10.62 11.70
C TYR A 144 -39.20 -10.96 11.32
N LYS A 145 -39.44 -12.06 10.61
CA LYS A 145 -40.79 -12.50 10.21
C LYS A 145 -41.70 -12.82 11.40
N ARG A 146 -41.14 -13.27 12.53
CA ARG A 146 -41.90 -13.48 13.77
C ARG A 146 -42.31 -12.13 14.38
N ILE A 147 -41.35 -11.22 14.50
CA ILE A 147 -41.57 -9.87 15.04
C ILE A 147 -42.56 -9.08 14.17
N SER A 148 -42.50 -9.20 12.84
CA SER A 148 -43.39 -8.47 11.93
C SER A 148 -44.84 -8.98 11.92
N LYS A 149 -45.07 -10.24 12.34
CA LYS A 149 -46.42 -10.86 12.37
C LYS A 149 -47.16 -10.57 13.67
N GLU A 150 -46.46 -10.43 14.79
CA GLU A 150 -47.05 -10.10 16.09
C GLU A 150 -47.19 -8.58 16.22
N LYS A 151 -48.31 -8.04 15.73
CA LYS A 151 -48.64 -6.61 15.68
C LYS A 151 -49.32 -6.05 16.95
N ASP A 152 -49.24 -6.74 18.09
CA ASP A 152 -49.99 -6.37 19.30
C ASP A 152 -49.15 -5.69 20.40
N GLU A 153 -49.85 -4.91 21.22
CA GLU A 153 -49.40 -3.81 22.10
C GLU A 153 -48.39 -4.16 23.23
N ASP A 154 -48.10 -5.45 23.48
CA ASP A 154 -47.08 -5.93 24.45
C ASP A 154 -45.65 -5.98 23.86
N SER A 155 -45.33 -5.00 23.02
CA SER A 155 -44.18 -5.04 22.10
C SER A 155 -42.82 -4.87 22.81
N TYR A 156 -42.73 -4.10 23.90
CA TYR A 156 -41.43 -3.71 24.48
C TYR A 156 -40.69 -4.85 25.20
N ALA A 157 -41.39 -5.63 26.03
CA ALA A 157 -40.78 -6.74 26.80
C ALA A 157 -40.38 -7.91 25.89
N LYS A 158 -41.20 -8.23 24.87
CA LYS A 158 -40.91 -9.25 23.85
C LYS A 158 -39.78 -8.80 22.91
N TYR A 159 -39.73 -7.53 22.54
CA TYR A 159 -38.62 -6.94 21.79
C TYR A 159 -37.31 -6.99 22.59
N ALA A 160 -37.34 -6.66 23.88
CA ALA A 160 -36.18 -6.78 24.76
C ALA A 160 -35.71 -8.25 24.92
N ALA A 161 -36.62 -9.21 24.97
CA ALA A 161 -36.29 -10.64 24.98
C ALA A 161 -35.68 -11.11 23.65
N ALA A 162 -36.23 -10.68 22.51
CA ALA A 162 -35.67 -10.92 21.19
C ALA A 162 -34.26 -10.31 21.04
N LEU A 163 -34.03 -9.12 21.60
CA LEU A 163 -32.73 -8.45 21.63
C LEU A 163 -31.69 -9.21 22.48
N ARG A 164 -32.08 -9.75 23.64
CA ARG A 164 -31.19 -10.59 24.45
C ARG A 164 -30.81 -11.89 23.74
N SER A 165 -31.78 -12.55 23.12
CA SER A 165 -31.53 -13.76 22.30
C SER A 165 -30.62 -13.45 21.11
N PHE A 166 -30.80 -12.28 20.48
CA PHE A 166 -29.94 -11.80 19.40
C PHE A 166 -28.52 -11.52 19.88
N ASN A 167 -28.34 -10.82 21.01
CA ASN A 167 -27.02 -10.53 21.55
C ASN A 167 -26.24 -11.80 21.91
N SER A 168 -26.91 -12.81 22.49
CA SER A 168 -26.28 -14.11 22.75
C SER A 168 -25.88 -14.83 21.45
N THR A 169 -26.76 -14.85 20.45
CA THR A 169 -26.47 -15.40 19.12
C THR A 169 -25.30 -14.67 18.45
N TRP A 170 -25.23 -13.35 18.62
CA TRP A 170 -24.16 -12.53 18.06
C TRP A 170 -22.79 -12.92 18.58
N TYR A 171 -22.64 -13.11 19.91
CA TYR A 171 -21.37 -13.55 20.47
C TYR A 171 -20.92 -14.90 19.91
N ILE A 172 -21.84 -15.83 19.71
CA ILE A 172 -21.55 -17.14 19.10
C ILE A 172 -21.08 -16.94 17.65
N VAL A 173 -21.83 -16.21 16.84
CA VAL A 173 -21.47 -15.95 15.43
C VAL A 173 -20.12 -15.23 15.33
N ALA A 174 -19.87 -14.23 16.18
CA ALA A 174 -18.60 -13.51 16.23
C ALA A 174 -17.44 -14.41 16.65
N PHE A 175 -17.65 -15.29 17.62
CA PHE A 175 -16.64 -16.26 18.07
C PHE A 175 -16.29 -17.25 16.96
N VAL A 176 -17.29 -17.82 16.27
CA VAL A 176 -17.08 -18.76 15.16
C VAL A 176 -16.36 -18.08 13.98
N HIS A 177 -16.73 -16.86 13.62
CA HIS A 177 -16.00 -16.08 12.61
C HIS A 177 -14.55 -15.81 13.01
N SER A 178 -14.32 -15.47 14.29
CA SER A 178 -12.98 -15.21 14.82
C SER A 178 -12.12 -16.47 14.76
N ILE A 179 -12.66 -17.63 15.17
CA ILE A 179 -11.96 -18.91 15.04
C ILE A 179 -11.61 -19.19 13.59
N ASN A 180 -12.54 -19.04 12.65
CA ASN A 180 -12.27 -19.31 11.23
C ASN A 180 -11.19 -18.38 10.66
N ALA A 181 -11.25 -17.09 10.97
CA ALA A 181 -10.25 -16.12 10.52
C ALA A 181 -8.87 -16.41 11.15
N MET A 182 -8.80 -16.72 12.44
CA MET A 182 -7.56 -17.07 13.12
C MET A 182 -7.00 -18.41 12.65
N ALA A 183 -7.85 -19.39 12.36
CA ALA A 183 -7.45 -20.69 11.81
C ALA A 183 -6.78 -20.52 10.44
N ASN A 184 -7.33 -19.67 9.56
CA ASN A 184 -6.70 -19.33 8.27
C ASN A 184 -5.26 -18.84 8.45
N LEU A 185 -5.06 -17.87 9.35
CA LEU A 185 -3.72 -17.30 9.58
C LEU A 185 -2.79 -18.34 10.23
N TYR A 186 -3.26 -19.05 11.26
CA TYR A 186 -2.47 -20.08 11.95
C TYR A 186 -2.03 -21.22 11.03
N ILE A 187 -2.94 -21.74 10.20
CA ILE A 187 -2.64 -22.82 9.25
C ILE A 187 -1.59 -22.36 8.25
N ALA A 188 -1.77 -21.19 7.64
CA ALA A 188 -0.81 -20.64 6.70
C ALA A 188 0.56 -20.42 7.34
N THR A 189 0.60 -19.70 8.48
CA THR A 189 1.84 -19.43 9.21
C THR A 189 2.57 -20.72 9.60
N LYS A 190 1.85 -21.76 10.04
CA LYS A 190 2.45 -23.05 10.43
C LYS A 190 3.11 -23.73 9.22
N TYR A 191 2.38 -23.91 8.12
CA TYR A 191 2.92 -24.59 6.94
C TYR A 191 4.03 -23.77 6.27
N VAL A 192 3.93 -22.45 6.25
CA VAL A 192 4.99 -21.59 5.71
C VAL A 192 6.25 -21.67 6.57
N TYR A 193 6.13 -21.72 7.90
CA TYR A 193 7.29 -21.78 8.80
C TYR A 193 7.95 -23.15 8.87
N TYR A 194 7.20 -24.24 8.77
CA TYR A 194 7.76 -25.59 8.97
C TYR A 194 7.99 -26.37 7.68
N ASP A 195 7.15 -26.18 6.66
CA ASP A 195 7.12 -27.03 5.47
C ASP A 195 7.59 -26.32 4.18
N ILE A 196 7.60 -24.98 4.15
CA ILE A 196 8.03 -24.20 2.97
C ILE A 196 9.36 -23.50 3.30
N TYR A 197 10.45 -23.94 2.68
CA TYR A 197 11.77 -23.35 2.88
C TYR A 197 12.07 -22.24 1.88
N HIS A 198 11.43 -22.25 0.71
CA HIS A 198 11.62 -21.20 -0.30
C HIS A 198 10.96 -19.88 0.13
N PRO A 199 11.72 -18.83 0.48
CA PRO A 199 11.19 -17.61 1.10
C PRO A 199 10.20 -16.88 0.19
N GLY A 200 10.41 -16.89 -1.14
CA GLY A 200 9.47 -16.26 -2.07
C GLY A 200 8.09 -16.92 -2.15
N ILE A 201 8.02 -18.27 -2.06
CA ILE A 201 6.74 -18.99 -2.07
C ILE A 201 6.05 -18.78 -0.73
N GLY A 202 6.81 -18.83 0.36
CA GLY A 202 6.33 -18.52 1.70
C GLY A 202 5.72 -17.13 1.78
N THR A 203 6.41 -16.09 1.28
CA THR A 203 5.88 -14.71 1.27
C THR A 203 4.60 -14.58 0.46
N LEU A 204 4.48 -15.23 -0.69
CA LEU A 204 3.26 -15.19 -1.49
C LEU A 204 2.08 -15.88 -0.78
N CYS A 205 2.32 -17.03 -0.15
CA CYS A 205 1.29 -17.75 0.60
C CYS A 205 0.85 -16.97 1.84
N GLU A 206 1.80 -16.44 2.60
CA GLU A 206 1.52 -15.67 3.82
C GLU A 206 0.79 -14.35 3.48
N LEU A 207 1.20 -13.65 2.42
CA LEU A 207 0.50 -12.45 1.94
C LEU A 207 -0.94 -12.77 1.57
N HIS A 208 -1.18 -13.87 0.85
CA HIS A 208 -2.53 -14.30 0.50
C HIS A 208 -3.36 -14.65 1.74
N ALA A 209 -2.77 -15.35 2.71
CA ALA A 209 -3.43 -15.67 3.97
C ALA A 209 -3.81 -14.42 4.78
N VAL A 210 -2.94 -13.42 4.86
CA VAL A 210 -3.24 -12.13 5.51
C VAL A 210 -4.36 -11.39 4.77
N ILE A 211 -4.34 -11.35 3.44
CA ILE A 211 -5.42 -10.73 2.65
C ILE A 211 -6.76 -11.42 2.95
N VAL A 212 -6.80 -12.75 2.92
CA VAL A 212 -8.02 -13.52 3.21
C VAL A 212 -8.48 -13.34 4.65
N PHE A 213 -7.57 -13.32 5.63
CA PHE A 213 -7.88 -13.03 7.02
C PHE A 213 -8.59 -11.68 7.18
N LEU A 214 -8.05 -10.62 6.58
CA LEU A 214 -8.65 -9.28 6.61
C LEU A 214 -10.00 -9.27 5.88
N LYS A 215 -10.13 -9.96 4.74
CA LYS A 215 -11.41 -10.07 4.02
C LYS A 215 -12.47 -10.82 4.82
N CYS A 216 -12.13 -11.94 5.45
CA CYS A 216 -13.03 -12.69 6.35
C CYS A 216 -13.55 -11.79 7.48
N ALA A 217 -12.65 -11.07 8.15
CA ALA A 217 -13.01 -10.14 9.20
C ALA A 217 -13.93 -9.01 8.69
N SER A 218 -13.59 -8.41 7.54
CA SER A 218 -14.41 -7.33 6.97
C SER A 218 -15.81 -7.79 6.56
N TYR A 219 -15.91 -9.00 5.97
CA TYR A 219 -17.18 -9.61 5.57
C TYR A 219 -18.07 -9.85 6.80
N ALA A 220 -17.52 -10.48 7.85
CA ALA A 220 -18.25 -10.75 9.09
C ALA A 220 -18.72 -9.47 9.81
N LEU A 221 -17.82 -8.48 9.96
CA LEU A 221 -18.14 -7.22 10.65
C LEU A 221 -19.18 -6.39 9.90
N THR A 222 -19.08 -6.32 8.57
CA THR A 222 -20.02 -5.55 7.75
C THR A 222 -21.40 -6.20 7.72
N ASN A 223 -21.47 -7.53 7.56
CA ASN A 223 -22.76 -8.22 7.57
C ASN A 223 -23.40 -8.23 8.96
N ARG A 224 -22.62 -8.20 10.05
CA ARG A 224 -23.14 -7.94 11.40
C ARG A 224 -23.92 -6.62 11.45
N ASP A 225 -23.33 -5.53 10.96
CA ASP A 225 -23.96 -4.21 11.02
C ASP A 225 -25.20 -4.14 10.11
N LEU A 226 -25.15 -4.77 8.93
CA LEU A 226 -26.32 -4.90 8.04
C LEU A 226 -27.44 -5.72 8.68
N ARG A 227 -27.10 -6.82 9.34
CA ARG A 227 -28.05 -7.67 10.07
C ARG A 227 -28.68 -6.93 11.25
N HIS A 228 -27.88 -6.15 11.99
CA HIS A 228 -28.39 -5.30 13.06
C HIS A 228 -29.38 -4.26 12.52
N ALA A 229 -29.03 -3.58 11.42
CA ALA A 229 -29.91 -2.61 10.78
C ALA A 229 -31.21 -3.23 10.23
N TYR A 230 -31.12 -4.44 9.67
CA TYR A 230 -32.29 -5.19 9.18
C TYR A 230 -33.28 -5.55 10.30
N LEU A 231 -32.77 -5.94 11.47
CA LEU A 231 -33.61 -6.28 12.63
C LEU A 231 -34.17 -5.05 13.36
N HIS A 232 -33.50 -3.90 13.27
CA HIS A 232 -33.84 -2.67 14.03
C HIS A 232 -34.02 -1.45 13.12
N PRO A 233 -34.97 -1.46 12.16
CA PRO A 233 -35.07 -0.42 11.13
C PRO A 233 -35.38 0.99 11.69
N LYS A 234 -35.96 1.10 12.89
CA LYS A 234 -36.28 2.39 13.54
C LYS A 234 -35.12 3.00 14.34
N GLN A 235 -34.12 2.19 14.71
CA GLN A 235 -33.00 2.59 15.57
C GLN A 235 -31.66 2.61 14.82
N ALA A 236 -31.63 2.04 13.61
CA ALA A 236 -30.43 1.97 12.80
C ALA A 236 -30.18 3.28 12.04
N ASP A 237 -28.90 3.66 11.95
CA ASP A 237 -28.47 4.75 11.08
C ASP A 237 -28.88 4.46 9.62
N PRO A 238 -29.21 5.51 8.84
CA PRO A 238 -29.63 5.33 7.46
C PRO A 238 -28.51 4.68 6.64
N LEU A 239 -28.84 3.54 6.02
CA LEU A 239 -27.90 2.83 5.16
C LEU A 239 -27.60 3.66 3.89
N PRO A 240 -26.36 3.61 3.37
CA PRO A 240 -26.01 4.26 2.11
C PRO A 240 -26.95 3.88 0.97
N GLU A 241 -27.29 4.85 0.12
CA GLU A 241 -28.23 4.63 -1.00
C GLU A 241 -27.78 3.55 -1.98
N LEU A 242 -26.46 3.41 -2.14
CA LEU A 242 -25.84 2.39 -2.98
C LEU A 242 -26.30 0.97 -2.61
N TYR A 243 -26.58 0.72 -1.32
CA TYR A 243 -26.97 -0.60 -0.82
C TYR A 243 -28.44 -0.94 -1.10
N LYS A 244 -29.27 0.03 -1.51
CA LYS A 244 -30.68 -0.22 -1.91
C LYS A 244 -30.79 -1.21 -3.07
N THR A 245 -29.79 -1.27 -3.94
CA THR A 245 -29.77 -2.19 -5.09
C THR A 245 -29.51 -3.65 -4.71
N CYS A 246 -28.93 -3.91 -3.54
CA CYS A 246 -28.69 -5.25 -3.03
C CYS A 246 -28.80 -5.25 -1.50
N PRO A 247 -30.03 -5.19 -0.95
CA PRO A 247 -30.25 -5.11 0.49
C PRO A 247 -29.93 -6.43 1.20
N TYR A 248 -29.72 -6.37 2.51
CA TYR A 248 -29.67 -7.57 3.35
C TYR A 248 -31.07 -8.20 3.47
N PRO A 249 -31.22 -9.54 3.43
CA PRO A 249 -30.19 -10.59 3.31
C PRO A 249 -29.83 -11.00 1.87
N GLN A 250 -30.34 -10.33 0.84
CA GLN A 250 -30.11 -10.71 -0.58
C GLN A 250 -28.64 -10.62 -0.99
N ASN A 251 -27.84 -9.82 -0.29
CA ASN A 251 -26.39 -9.71 -0.49
C ASN A 251 -25.62 -11.00 -0.10
N ILE A 252 -26.21 -11.88 0.71
CA ILE A 252 -25.59 -13.16 1.12
C ILE A 252 -25.78 -14.19 0.01
N ASN A 253 -25.04 -14.03 -1.07
CA ASN A 253 -25.02 -14.96 -2.20
C ASN A 253 -23.58 -15.22 -2.69
N MET A 254 -23.38 -16.34 -3.37
CA MET A 254 -22.06 -16.76 -3.86
C MET A 254 -21.44 -15.75 -4.84
N LYS A 255 -22.26 -15.16 -5.71
CA LYS A 255 -21.78 -14.17 -6.69
C LYS A 255 -21.17 -12.94 -6.02
N ASN A 256 -21.79 -12.45 -4.95
CA ASN A 256 -21.30 -11.31 -4.17
C ASN A 256 -19.99 -11.66 -3.45
N LEU A 257 -19.94 -12.84 -2.81
CA LEU A 257 -18.72 -13.32 -2.15
C LEU A 257 -17.55 -13.48 -3.13
N CYS A 258 -17.76 -14.16 -4.25
CA CYS A 258 -16.72 -14.35 -5.27
C CYS A 258 -16.25 -13.00 -5.84
N TYR A 259 -17.16 -12.04 -6.04
CA TYR A 259 -16.78 -10.69 -6.45
C TYR A 259 -15.87 -10.02 -5.41
N PHE A 260 -16.25 -10.07 -4.14
CA PHE A 260 -15.44 -9.47 -3.06
C PHE A 260 -14.08 -10.17 -2.90
N TRP A 261 -14.03 -11.49 -3.06
CA TRP A 261 -12.77 -12.24 -2.99
C TRP A 261 -11.75 -11.70 -4.00
N TRP A 262 -12.16 -11.45 -5.26
CA TRP A 262 -11.26 -10.93 -6.30
C TRP A 262 -11.14 -9.41 -6.34
N ALA A 263 -12.07 -8.66 -5.73
CA ALA A 263 -12.00 -7.20 -5.73
C ALA A 263 -10.70 -6.70 -5.07
N PRO A 264 -10.01 -5.69 -5.64
CA PRO A 264 -8.76 -5.14 -5.12
C PRO A 264 -8.99 -4.20 -3.91
N THR A 265 -9.81 -4.64 -2.97
CA THR A 265 -10.13 -3.96 -1.71
C THR A 265 -10.22 -4.98 -0.58
N LEU A 266 -9.92 -4.53 0.63
CA LEU A 266 -10.02 -5.33 1.85
C LEU A 266 -11.33 -5.08 2.60
N VAL A 267 -12.14 -4.14 2.13
CA VAL A 267 -13.36 -3.70 2.78
C VAL A 267 -14.58 -4.25 2.04
N TYR A 268 -15.36 -5.08 2.72
CA TYR A 268 -16.61 -5.63 2.19
C TYR A 268 -17.68 -4.54 2.08
N GLN A 269 -18.38 -4.56 0.94
CA GLN A 269 -19.59 -3.80 0.69
C GLN A 269 -20.54 -4.67 -0.13
N PRO A 270 -21.86 -4.63 0.13
CA PRO A 270 -22.84 -5.34 -0.69
C PRO A 270 -22.78 -4.93 -2.17
N VAL A 271 -22.45 -3.66 -2.43
CA VAL A 271 -22.44 -3.06 -3.75
C VAL A 271 -21.23 -2.15 -3.85
N TYR A 272 -20.52 -2.24 -4.97
CA TYR A 272 -19.35 -1.43 -5.29
C TYR A 272 -19.60 -0.56 -6.53
N PRO A 273 -18.96 0.61 -6.65
CA PRO A 273 -18.93 1.36 -7.91
C PRO A 273 -18.33 0.50 -9.04
N ARG A 274 -19.00 0.44 -10.20
CA ARG A 274 -18.55 -0.38 -11.34
C ARG A 274 -18.34 0.42 -12.61
N THR A 275 -17.32 0.04 -13.40
CA THR A 275 -17.13 0.55 -14.76
C THR A 275 -18.09 -0.12 -15.74
N THR A 276 -18.40 0.53 -16.87
CA THR A 276 -19.36 0.03 -17.88
C THR A 276 -18.78 -1.08 -18.76
N THR A 277 -17.51 -0.97 -19.14
CA THR A 277 -16.81 -1.91 -20.02
C THR A 277 -15.42 -2.24 -19.47
N ILE A 278 -14.81 -3.30 -20.00
CA ILE A 278 -13.42 -3.71 -19.71
C ILE A 278 -12.55 -3.25 -20.88
N ARG A 279 -11.52 -2.47 -20.59
CA ARG A 279 -10.51 -2.01 -21.56
C ARG A 279 -9.33 -2.97 -21.59
N TRP A 280 -9.36 -3.93 -22.51
CA TRP A 280 -8.33 -4.98 -22.59
C TRP A 280 -6.95 -4.44 -22.96
N ASP A 281 -6.86 -3.40 -23.78
CA ASP A 281 -5.62 -2.67 -24.08
C ASP A 281 -4.97 -2.13 -22.80
N PHE A 282 -5.78 -1.56 -21.90
CA PHE A 282 -5.31 -1.09 -20.60
C PHE A 282 -4.84 -2.27 -19.73
N VAL A 283 -5.59 -3.37 -19.69
CA VAL A 283 -5.21 -4.58 -18.93
C VAL A 283 -3.87 -5.14 -19.43
N PHE A 284 -3.71 -5.37 -20.73
CA PHE A 284 -2.48 -5.93 -21.29
C PHE A 284 -1.29 -5.00 -21.04
N LYS A 285 -1.46 -3.69 -21.19
CA LYS A 285 -0.41 -2.72 -20.85
C LYS A 285 -0.01 -2.82 -19.37
N ARG A 286 -0.97 -2.86 -18.44
CA ARG A 286 -0.69 -3.00 -17.01
C ARG A 286 0.01 -4.33 -16.70
N LEU A 287 -0.42 -5.44 -17.31
CA LEU A 287 0.20 -6.75 -17.11
C LEU A 287 1.63 -6.81 -17.66
N ALA A 288 1.89 -6.19 -18.82
CA ALA A 288 3.24 -6.07 -19.36
C ALA A 288 4.16 -5.25 -18.45
N GLU A 289 3.64 -4.17 -17.86
CA GLU A 289 4.38 -3.37 -16.86
C GLU A 289 4.69 -4.18 -15.59
N VAL A 290 3.75 -4.99 -15.09
CA VAL A 290 4.00 -5.92 -13.97
C VAL A 290 5.12 -6.89 -14.31
N ALA A 291 5.01 -7.60 -15.44
CA ALA A 291 6.00 -8.60 -15.85
C ALA A 291 7.40 -7.96 -16.04
N GLY A 292 7.48 -6.84 -16.75
CA GLY A 292 8.74 -6.13 -16.98
C GLY A 292 9.39 -5.65 -15.68
N LEU A 293 8.63 -5.02 -14.78
CA LEU A 293 9.15 -4.55 -13.49
C LEU A 293 9.53 -5.70 -12.57
N SER A 294 8.79 -6.81 -12.55
CA SER A 294 9.15 -8.00 -11.79
C SER A 294 10.48 -8.61 -12.26
N ILE A 295 10.71 -8.68 -13.58
CA ILE A 295 12.00 -9.13 -14.15
C ILE A 295 13.12 -8.16 -13.72
N VAL A 296 12.91 -6.84 -13.83
CA VAL A 296 13.90 -5.85 -13.41
C VAL A 296 14.25 -6.00 -11.93
N ILE A 297 13.25 -6.13 -11.04
CA ILE A 297 13.48 -6.33 -9.60
C ILE A 297 14.24 -7.63 -9.33
N TRP A 298 13.91 -8.70 -10.06
CA TRP A 298 14.60 -9.98 -9.90
C TRP A 298 16.08 -9.89 -10.31
N ILE A 299 16.37 -9.31 -11.47
CA ILE A 299 17.75 -9.11 -11.94
C ILE A 299 18.51 -8.19 -10.99
N ALA A 300 17.90 -7.08 -10.55
CA ALA A 300 18.52 -6.12 -9.64
C ALA A 300 18.79 -6.73 -8.25
N SER A 301 17.88 -7.55 -7.75
CA SER A 301 18.07 -8.33 -6.51
C SER A 301 19.20 -9.35 -6.64
N ALA A 302 19.23 -10.13 -7.73
CA ALA A 302 20.21 -11.19 -7.92
C ALA A 302 21.62 -10.66 -8.22
N GLN A 303 21.73 -9.64 -9.07
CA GLN A 303 23.02 -9.13 -9.57
C GLN A 303 23.62 -8.04 -8.70
N TYR A 304 22.82 -7.33 -7.89
CA TYR A 304 23.32 -6.24 -7.08
C TYR A 304 23.02 -6.41 -5.58
N ALA A 305 21.76 -6.62 -5.19
CA ALA A 305 21.42 -6.71 -3.77
C ALA A 305 22.08 -7.91 -3.08
N ALA A 306 22.00 -9.11 -3.67
CA ALA A 306 22.55 -10.32 -3.06
C ALA A 306 24.09 -10.27 -2.89
N PRO A 307 24.90 -9.91 -3.90
CA PRO A 307 26.35 -9.75 -3.70
C PRO A 307 26.70 -8.67 -2.68
N LEU A 308 25.95 -7.55 -2.65
CA LEU A 308 26.19 -6.47 -1.69
C LEU A 308 25.92 -6.94 -0.25
N LEU A 309 24.85 -7.70 -0.04
CA LEU A 309 24.49 -8.28 1.25
C LEU A 309 25.53 -9.31 1.70
N GLN A 310 25.97 -10.21 0.82
CA GLN A 310 27.03 -11.19 1.11
C GLN A 310 28.34 -10.51 1.55
N ASN A 311 28.78 -9.49 0.81
CA ASN A 311 29.98 -8.70 1.15
C ASN A 311 29.83 -7.88 2.45
N SER A 312 28.62 -7.77 2.99
CA SER A 312 28.35 -7.03 4.23
C SER A 312 28.35 -7.94 5.46
N LEU A 313 28.22 -9.27 5.30
CA LEU A 313 28.15 -10.22 6.42
C LEU A 313 29.41 -10.17 7.29
N ASP A 314 30.59 -10.24 6.68
CA ASP A 314 31.88 -10.20 7.40
C ASP A 314 32.06 -8.91 8.21
N LYS A 315 31.53 -7.79 7.72
CA LYS A 315 31.64 -6.49 8.38
C LYS A 315 30.69 -6.37 9.58
N ILE A 316 29.51 -6.96 9.50
CA ILE A 316 28.56 -7.03 10.63
C ILE A 316 29.16 -7.86 11.77
N LEU A 317 29.80 -9.00 11.43
CA LEU A 317 30.46 -9.86 12.43
C LEU A 317 31.57 -9.12 13.19
N THR A 318 32.29 -8.21 12.54
CA THR A 318 33.34 -7.39 13.19
C THR A 318 32.82 -6.19 14.00
N LEU A 319 31.50 -5.98 14.11
CA LEU A 319 30.83 -4.90 14.86
C LEU A 319 31.36 -3.47 14.60
N ASN A 320 31.97 -3.21 13.45
CA ASN A 320 32.46 -1.88 13.10
C ASN A 320 31.29 -1.00 12.63
N LEU A 321 30.78 -0.13 13.53
CA LEU A 321 29.64 0.75 13.27
C LEU A 321 29.80 1.61 12.01
N THR A 322 30.99 2.18 11.78
CA THR A 322 31.27 2.99 10.58
C THR A 322 31.15 2.17 9.30
N SER A 323 31.64 0.94 9.32
CA SER A 323 31.49 0.02 8.19
C SER A 323 30.02 -0.38 7.98
N ILE A 324 29.26 -0.63 9.06
CA ILE A 324 27.83 -0.98 8.97
C ILE A 324 27.03 0.18 8.36
N VAL A 325 27.26 1.42 8.80
CA VAL A 325 26.59 2.60 8.24
C VAL A 325 26.94 2.77 6.76
N GLU A 326 28.20 2.62 6.37
CA GLU A 326 28.65 2.65 4.97
C GLU A 326 27.92 1.59 4.12
N ARG A 327 27.75 0.37 4.64
CA ARG A 327 27.00 -0.70 3.95
C ARG A 327 25.52 -0.40 3.83
N ILE A 328 24.88 0.12 4.89
CA ILE A 328 23.47 0.53 4.87
C ILE A 328 23.25 1.60 3.79
N MET A 329 24.15 2.59 3.70
CA MET A 329 24.06 3.64 2.67
C MET A 329 24.21 3.07 1.25
N LYS A 330 25.09 2.09 1.03
CA LYS A 330 25.20 1.39 -0.26
C LYS A 330 23.94 0.57 -0.59
N LEU A 331 23.37 -0.11 0.41
CA LEU A 331 22.17 -0.93 0.25
C LEU A 331 20.92 -0.07 0.06
N SER A 332 20.90 1.14 0.62
CA SER A 332 19.80 2.09 0.51
C SER A 332 19.39 2.35 -0.94
N THR A 333 20.34 2.64 -1.83
CA THR A 333 20.03 3.00 -3.22
C THR A 333 19.31 1.88 -3.97
N ILE A 334 19.79 0.64 -3.85
CA ILE A 334 19.17 -0.52 -4.50
C ILE A 334 17.86 -0.92 -3.82
N SER A 335 17.78 -0.80 -2.50
CA SER A 335 16.55 -1.07 -1.74
C SER A 335 15.43 -0.13 -2.17
N VAL A 336 15.70 1.19 -2.24
CA VAL A 336 14.73 2.19 -2.69
C VAL A 336 14.32 1.95 -4.14
N PHE A 337 15.27 1.61 -5.02
CA PHE A 337 14.96 1.26 -6.41
C PHE A 337 13.98 0.07 -6.50
N CYS A 338 14.33 -1.06 -5.87
CA CYS A 338 13.49 -2.25 -5.87
C CYS A 338 12.11 -1.98 -5.26
N TRP A 339 12.06 -1.18 -4.20
CA TRP A 339 10.81 -0.86 -3.52
C TRP A 339 9.90 0.07 -4.34
N LEU A 340 10.45 1.08 -5.01
CA LEU A 340 9.68 1.95 -5.93
C LEU A 340 9.18 1.17 -7.15
N CYS A 341 10.02 0.29 -7.72
CA CYS A 341 9.59 -0.62 -8.78
C CYS A 341 8.48 -1.55 -8.29
N GLY A 342 8.63 -2.13 -7.10
CA GLY A 342 7.64 -3.02 -6.48
C GLY A 342 6.32 -2.31 -6.20
N PHE A 343 6.38 -1.07 -5.71
CA PHE A 343 5.21 -0.21 -5.53
C PHE A 343 4.43 -0.03 -6.83
N PHE A 344 5.13 0.38 -7.89
CA PHE A 344 4.50 0.65 -9.17
C PHE A 344 3.96 -0.63 -9.82
N ALA A 345 4.70 -1.73 -9.71
CA ALA A 345 4.25 -3.03 -10.19
C ALA A 345 2.98 -3.49 -9.46
N LEU A 346 2.96 -3.41 -8.13
CA LEU A 346 1.83 -3.89 -7.34
C LEU A 346 0.63 -2.93 -7.35
N PHE A 347 0.78 -1.72 -6.83
CA PHE A 347 -0.33 -0.80 -6.60
C PHE A 347 -0.80 -0.12 -7.88
N GLN A 348 0.14 0.32 -8.72
CA GLN A 348 -0.22 1.04 -9.93
C GLN A 348 -0.57 0.11 -11.10
N SER A 349 0.08 -1.04 -11.22
CA SER A 349 -0.09 -1.92 -12.38
C SER A 349 -0.98 -3.12 -12.07
N ALA A 350 -0.62 -3.96 -11.09
CA ALA A 350 -1.36 -5.19 -10.78
C ALA A 350 -2.77 -4.91 -10.24
N LEU A 351 -2.92 -4.03 -9.25
CA LEU A 351 -4.24 -3.70 -8.70
C LEU A 351 -5.14 -3.01 -9.73
N ASN A 352 -4.60 -2.15 -10.59
CA ASN A 352 -5.38 -1.53 -11.67
C ASN A 352 -5.78 -2.53 -12.76
N ALA A 353 -4.91 -3.49 -13.10
CA ALA A 353 -5.26 -4.58 -14.01
C ALA A 353 -6.41 -5.42 -13.44
N LEU A 354 -6.29 -5.82 -12.18
CA LEU A 354 -7.32 -6.56 -11.46
C LEU A 354 -8.62 -5.76 -11.35
N ALA A 355 -8.53 -4.46 -11.05
CA ALA A 355 -9.68 -3.56 -10.98
C ALA A 355 -10.41 -3.46 -12.31
N GLU A 356 -9.69 -3.35 -13.43
CA GLU A 356 -10.29 -3.29 -14.75
C GLU A 356 -10.98 -4.60 -15.12
N VAL A 357 -10.33 -5.75 -14.89
CA VAL A 357 -10.94 -7.08 -15.14
C VAL A 357 -12.20 -7.28 -14.30
N MET A 358 -12.19 -6.85 -13.03
CA MET A 358 -13.34 -6.93 -12.14
C MET A 358 -14.42 -5.87 -12.41
N ARG A 359 -14.15 -4.90 -13.28
CA ARG A 359 -14.94 -3.67 -13.47
C ARG A 359 -15.14 -2.90 -12.16
N PHE A 360 -14.13 -2.89 -11.30
CA PHE A 360 -14.07 -2.12 -10.07
C PHE A 360 -13.76 -0.65 -10.39
N GLY A 361 -14.68 0.24 -10.01
CA GLY A 361 -14.61 1.67 -10.35
C GLY A 361 -13.75 2.51 -9.40
N ASP A 362 -13.64 2.11 -8.14
CA ASP A 362 -12.81 2.81 -7.15
C ASP A 362 -11.35 2.37 -7.28
N ARG A 363 -10.55 3.12 -8.03
CA ARG A 363 -9.14 2.74 -8.32
C ARG A 363 -8.13 3.54 -7.53
N GLU A 364 -8.58 4.17 -6.45
CA GLU A 364 -7.72 5.00 -5.61
C GLU A 364 -6.95 4.14 -4.59
N PHE A 365 -6.01 3.32 -5.08
CA PHE A 365 -5.23 2.40 -4.23
C PHE A 365 -4.15 3.11 -3.40
N TYR A 366 -3.75 4.31 -3.81
CA TYR A 366 -2.75 5.14 -3.15
C TYR A 366 -3.01 6.63 -3.44
N GLY A 367 -2.48 7.52 -2.59
CA GLY A 367 -2.44 8.97 -2.77
C GLY A 367 -1.03 9.49 -3.08
N ASP A 368 -0.83 10.79 -3.03
CA ASP A 368 0.44 11.49 -3.28
C ASP A 368 1.43 11.40 -2.10
N TRP A 369 1.70 10.16 -1.66
CA TRP A 369 2.50 9.85 -0.47
C TRP A 369 3.95 10.36 -0.55
N TRP A 370 4.48 10.65 -1.74
CA TRP A 370 5.84 11.18 -1.94
C TRP A 370 5.98 12.66 -1.55
N ASN A 371 4.86 13.41 -1.51
CA ASN A 371 4.83 14.84 -1.18
C ASN A 371 4.47 15.11 0.29
N VAL A 372 4.37 14.07 1.11
CA VAL A 372 3.90 14.22 2.49
C VAL A 372 4.95 14.85 3.39
N SER A 373 4.50 15.70 4.31
CA SER A 373 5.33 16.33 5.35
C SER A 373 5.27 15.62 6.69
N SER A 374 4.35 14.67 6.85
CA SER A 374 4.17 13.88 8.08
C SER A 374 4.07 12.39 7.74
N ILE A 375 4.71 11.57 8.56
CA ILE A 375 4.69 10.11 8.44
C ILE A 375 3.29 9.56 8.71
N ARG A 376 2.47 10.27 9.49
CA ARG A 376 1.05 9.93 9.66
C ARG A 376 0.33 9.95 8.31
N THR A 377 0.54 11.00 7.51
CA THR A 377 -0.06 11.15 6.18
C THR A 377 0.50 10.13 5.20
N TYR A 378 1.79 9.78 5.30
CA TYR A 378 2.36 8.69 4.52
C TYR A 378 1.59 7.37 4.72
N TRP A 379 1.40 6.94 5.98
CA TRP A 379 0.72 5.68 6.28
C TRP A 379 -0.77 5.64 5.90
N THR A 380 -1.40 6.79 5.67
CA THR A 380 -2.78 6.87 5.19
C THR A 380 -2.91 7.00 3.68
N THR A 381 -1.83 7.33 2.97
CA THR A 381 -1.82 7.56 1.52
C THR A 381 -1.07 6.48 0.75
N TRP A 382 -0.13 5.77 1.36
CA TRP A 382 0.68 4.73 0.72
C TRP A 382 -0.14 3.53 0.22
N ASN A 383 -0.95 2.93 1.09
CA ASN A 383 -1.74 1.73 0.81
C ASN A 383 -3.17 1.92 1.33
N LYS A 384 -3.98 2.59 0.51
CA LYS A 384 -5.36 2.94 0.87
C LYS A 384 -6.24 1.72 1.18
N PRO A 385 -6.14 0.56 0.49
CA PRO A 385 -6.92 -0.63 0.87
C PRO A 385 -6.72 -1.06 2.33
N VAL A 386 -5.47 -1.11 2.79
CA VAL A 386 -5.15 -1.45 4.19
C VAL A 386 -5.56 -0.31 5.12
N THR A 387 -5.26 0.95 4.78
CA THR A 387 -5.68 2.11 5.59
C THR A 387 -7.20 2.15 5.78
N ASN A 388 -7.97 1.91 4.74
CA ASN A 388 -9.43 1.89 4.77
C ASN A 388 -9.95 0.77 5.66
N PHE A 389 -9.33 -0.43 5.60
CA PHE A 389 -9.63 -1.52 6.52
C PHE A 389 -9.36 -1.13 7.97
N MET A 390 -8.14 -0.67 8.27
CA MET A 390 -7.73 -0.29 9.63
C MET A 390 -8.61 0.83 10.18
N ARG A 391 -8.94 1.83 9.35
CA ARG A 391 -9.80 2.94 9.73
C ARG A 391 -11.22 2.47 10.04
N ARG A 392 -11.83 1.70 9.13
CA ARG A 392 -13.24 1.29 9.23
C ARG A 392 -13.49 0.22 10.30
N HIS A 393 -12.59 -0.74 10.44
CA HIS A 393 -12.84 -1.92 11.27
C HIS A 393 -12.13 -1.91 12.63
N ILE A 394 -11.09 -1.09 12.79
CA ILE A 394 -10.32 -1.03 14.05
C ILE A 394 -10.42 0.37 14.67
N TYR A 395 -9.93 1.40 13.98
CA TYR A 395 -9.82 2.75 14.53
C TYR A 395 -11.18 3.38 14.86
N SER A 396 -12.07 3.52 13.88
CA SER A 396 -13.37 4.18 14.07
C SER A 396 -14.24 3.47 15.12
N PRO A 397 -14.33 2.12 15.15
CA PRO A 397 -15.07 1.41 16.19
C PRO A 397 -14.48 1.53 17.60
N LEU A 398 -13.16 1.69 17.76
CA LEU A 398 -12.51 1.94 19.06
C LEU A 398 -12.81 3.35 19.55
N VAL A 399 -12.63 4.35 18.69
CA VAL A 399 -12.93 5.76 19.03
C VAL A 399 -14.40 5.95 19.33
N GLY A 400 -15.29 5.34 18.54
CA GLY A 400 -16.74 5.40 18.76
C GLY A 400 -17.19 4.74 20.08
N ARG A 401 -16.37 3.87 20.67
CA ARG A 401 -16.61 3.27 22.01
C ARG A 401 -15.98 4.06 23.16
N GLY A 402 -15.42 5.24 22.89
CA GLY A 402 -14.81 6.12 23.90
C GLY A 402 -13.30 5.94 24.09
N CYS A 403 -12.63 5.14 23.25
CA CYS A 403 -11.17 5.04 23.29
C CYS A 403 -10.52 6.36 22.82
N PRO A 404 -9.54 6.93 23.56
CA PRO A 404 -8.84 8.12 23.12
C PRO A 404 -8.16 7.91 21.75
N PRO A 405 -8.20 8.90 20.82
CA PRO A 405 -7.62 8.75 19.48
C PRO A 405 -6.15 8.31 19.45
N ALA A 406 -5.35 8.76 20.41
CA ALA A 406 -3.95 8.36 20.54
C ALA A 406 -3.80 6.87 20.87
N LEU A 407 -4.60 6.35 21.80
CA LEU A 407 -4.59 4.93 22.15
C LEU A 407 -5.11 4.07 20.99
N ALA A 408 -6.18 4.51 20.31
CA ALA A 408 -6.69 3.83 19.12
C ALA A 408 -5.62 3.76 18.00
N GLN A 409 -4.82 4.81 17.82
CA GLN A 409 -3.70 4.80 16.89
C GLN A 409 -2.63 3.78 17.29
N ILE A 410 -2.23 3.74 18.57
CA ILE A 410 -1.25 2.76 19.07
C ILE A 410 -1.74 1.33 18.81
N ILE A 411 -3.02 1.03 19.07
CA ILE A 411 -3.61 -0.29 18.82
C ILE A 411 -3.57 -0.64 17.33
N VAL A 412 -3.87 0.30 16.43
CA VAL A 412 -3.78 0.06 14.98
C VAL A 412 -2.34 -0.23 14.55
N PHE A 413 -1.36 0.52 15.06
CA PHE A 413 0.05 0.28 14.77
C PHE A 413 0.54 -1.05 15.37
N LEU A 414 0.06 -1.44 16.55
CA LEU A 414 0.38 -2.73 17.18
C LEU A 414 -0.13 -3.88 16.31
N PHE A 415 -1.42 -3.83 15.93
CA PHE A 415 -2.04 -4.83 15.07
C PHE A 415 -1.33 -4.92 13.72
N SER A 416 -1.03 -3.77 13.10
CA SER A 416 -0.26 -3.71 11.85
C SER A 416 1.16 -4.28 12.03
N GLY A 417 1.85 -3.96 13.12
CA GLY A 417 3.20 -4.43 13.43
C GLY A 417 3.28 -5.95 13.53
N VAL A 418 2.29 -6.59 14.19
CA VAL A 418 2.20 -8.05 14.27
C VAL A 418 2.05 -8.67 12.88
N LEU A 419 1.19 -8.11 12.03
CA LEU A 419 1.02 -8.62 10.66
C LEU A 419 2.29 -8.45 9.81
N HIS A 420 3.04 -7.36 9.98
CA HIS A 420 4.31 -7.15 9.26
C HIS A 420 5.39 -8.13 9.72
N GLU A 421 5.48 -8.41 11.02
CA GLU A 421 6.39 -9.43 11.56
C GLU A 421 6.03 -10.82 11.06
N LEU A 422 4.74 -11.17 10.97
CA LEU A 422 4.31 -12.41 10.34
C LEU A 422 4.72 -12.47 8.86
N LEU A 423 4.45 -11.41 8.10
CA LEU A 423 4.73 -11.36 6.66
C LEU A 423 6.22 -11.48 6.31
N VAL A 424 7.10 -10.95 7.17
CA VAL A 424 8.56 -10.93 6.92
C VAL A 424 9.27 -12.06 7.68
N GLY A 425 8.95 -12.25 8.96
CA GLY A 425 9.62 -13.21 9.84
C GLY A 425 9.28 -14.67 9.55
N VAL A 426 8.03 -14.96 9.17
CA VAL A 426 7.61 -16.35 8.90
C VAL A 426 8.27 -16.92 7.65
N PRO A 427 8.22 -16.26 6.47
CA PRO A 427 8.87 -16.78 5.26
C PRO A 427 10.39 -16.80 5.35
N THR A 428 10.97 -15.96 6.20
CA THR A 428 12.41 -15.95 6.50
C THR A 428 12.77 -16.84 7.68
N HIS A 429 11.83 -17.64 8.22
CA HIS A 429 12.09 -18.58 9.31
C HIS A 429 12.76 -17.95 10.56
N ASN A 430 12.60 -16.64 10.73
CA ASN A 430 13.29 -15.83 11.72
C ASN A 430 12.32 -14.77 12.27
N VAL A 431 11.59 -15.12 13.33
CA VAL A 431 10.70 -14.17 14.02
C VAL A 431 11.50 -13.43 15.09
N ILE A 432 12.28 -12.44 14.65
CA ILE A 432 13.23 -11.69 15.48
C ILE A 432 12.65 -10.40 16.07
N GLY A 433 11.45 -10.01 15.66
CA GLY A 433 10.76 -8.81 16.14
C GLY A 433 11.23 -7.50 15.51
N VAL A 434 12.14 -7.54 14.52
CA VAL A 434 12.71 -6.32 13.89
C VAL A 434 11.67 -5.58 13.06
N ALA A 435 10.77 -6.29 12.37
CA ALA A 435 9.73 -5.63 11.58
C ALA A 435 8.66 -5.04 12.51
N PHE A 436 8.30 -5.78 13.57
CA PHE A 436 7.42 -5.27 14.63
C PHE A 436 8.00 -4.01 15.28
N ALA A 437 9.26 -4.06 15.75
CA ALA A 437 9.93 -2.94 16.38
C ALA A 437 10.05 -1.76 15.41
N GLY A 438 10.39 -2.01 14.14
CA GLY A 438 10.43 -0.99 13.08
C GLY A 438 9.10 -0.26 12.93
N MET A 439 7.97 -0.96 12.98
CA MET A 439 6.63 -0.35 12.97
C MET A 439 6.32 0.43 14.24
N MET A 440 6.79 -0.02 15.41
CA MET A 440 6.61 0.68 16.69
C MET A 440 7.44 1.96 16.80
N PHE A 441 8.67 1.95 16.29
CA PHE A 441 9.53 3.14 16.22
C PHE A 441 8.99 4.23 15.29
N GLN A 442 8.04 3.91 14.40
CA GLN A 442 7.33 4.94 13.63
C GLN A 442 6.45 5.83 14.50
N ILE A 443 5.96 5.38 15.67
CA ILE A 443 5.08 6.20 16.52
C ILE A 443 5.83 7.42 17.09
N PRO A 444 7.00 7.28 17.75
CA PRO A 444 7.81 8.42 18.14
C PRO A 444 8.16 9.33 16.96
N LEU A 445 8.47 8.76 15.80
CA LEU A 445 8.83 9.52 14.61
C LEU A 445 7.63 10.32 14.06
N ILE A 446 6.42 9.77 14.13
CA ILE A 446 5.18 10.50 13.83
C ILE A 446 5.02 11.69 14.78
N LEU A 447 5.21 11.50 16.09
CA LEU A 447 5.15 12.61 17.05
C LEU A 447 6.18 13.70 16.74
N LEU A 448 7.40 13.32 16.36
CA LEU A 448 8.45 14.25 15.96
C LEU A 448 8.09 15.00 14.66
N THR A 449 7.63 14.31 13.62
CA THR A 449 7.23 14.98 12.36
C THR A 449 6.00 15.85 12.54
N ASP A 450 5.04 15.44 13.37
CA ASP A 450 3.83 16.21 13.68
C ASP A 450 4.16 17.47 14.53
N THR A 451 5.19 17.45 15.38
CA THR A 451 5.64 18.66 16.11
C THR A 451 6.45 19.59 15.21
N ILE A 452 7.35 19.07 14.38
CA ILE A 452 8.14 19.86 13.42
C ILE A 452 7.24 20.55 12.41
N GLN A 453 6.17 19.89 11.95
CA GLN A 453 5.18 20.48 11.04
C GLN A 453 4.44 21.68 11.66
N LYS A 454 4.33 21.75 12.99
CA LYS A 454 3.65 22.85 13.71
C LYS A 454 4.52 24.09 13.88
N VAL A 455 5.84 23.98 13.72
CA VAL A 455 6.76 25.13 13.79
C VAL A 455 6.65 25.93 12.48
N LYS A 456 6.47 27.25 12.60
CA LYS A 456 5.94 28.19 11.60
C LYS A 456 6.42 27.98 10.14
N VAL A 457 5.44 27.59 9.32
CA VAL A 457 5.13 27.98 7.92
C VAL A 457 6.21 27.72 6.85
N ILE A 458 5.90 26.74 5.98
CA ILE A 458 6.61 26.29 4.77
C ILE A 458 7.93 25.53 5.01
N GLN A 459 8.88 26.03 5.81
CA GLN A 459 10.14 25.31 6.10
C GLN A 459 9.89 23.98 6.82
N GLY A 460 8.91 23.93 7.74
CA GLY A 460 8.52 22.70 8.44
C GLY A 460 7.95 21.62 7.52
N ARG A 461 7.32 21.99 6.38
CA ARG A 461 6.82 21.00 5.41
C ARG A 461 7.95 20.36 4.62
N VAL A 462 8.91 21.15 4.17
CA VAL A 462 10.11 20.65 3.47
C VAL A 462 10.96 19.81 4.42
N ALA A 463 11.20 20.28 5.64
CA ALA A 463 11.94 19.54 6.65
C ALA A 463 11.26 18.21 7.00
N GLY A 464 9.93 18.20 7.17
CA GLY A 464 9.17 16.96 7.39
C GLY A 464 9.28 15.97 6.23
N ASN A 465 9.23 16.46 4.99
CA ASN A 465 9.42 15.62 3.80
C ASN A 465 10.86 15.06 3.70
N MET A 466 11.87 15.87 4.04
CA MET A 466 13.26 15.41 4.09
C MET A 466 13.47 14.33 5.17
N ILE A 467 12.91 14.52 6.38
CA ILE A 467 12.96 13.53 7.46
C ILE A 467 12.28 12.23 7.02
N PHE A 468 11.14 12.32 6.34
CA PHE A 468 10.47 11.17 5.74
C PHE A 468 11.39 10.42 4.77
N TRP A 469 11.98 11.10 3.79
CA TRP A 469 12.85 10.44 2.80
C TRP A 469 14.13 9.88 3.42
N ILE A 470 14.74 10.57 4.40
CA ILE A 470 15.92 10.07 5.12
C ILE A 470 15.56 8.80 5.90
N SER A 471 14.45 8.82 6.65
CA SER A 471 13.98 7.65 7.40
C SER A 471 13.64 6.49 6.46
N PHE A 472 12.92 6.78 5.37
CA PHE A 472 12.49 5.82 4.38
C PHE A 472 13.68 5.16 3.65
N CYS A 473 14.62 5.97 3.17
CA CYS A 473 15.76 5.52 2.38
C CYS A 473 16.84 4.86 3.23
N LEU A 474 17.14 5.34 4.44
CA LEU A 474 18.31 4.87 5.20
C LEU A 474 17.94 3.91 6.34
N VAL A 475 16.90 4.23 7.12
CA VAL A 475 16.65 3.57 8.41
C VAL A 475 15.58 2.48 8.31
N GLY A 476 14.58 2.63 7.44
CA GLY A 476 13.45 1.71 7.35
C GLY A 476 13.77 0.41 6.63
N GLN A 477 13.51 0.38 5.32
CA GLN A 477 13.54 -0.85 4.51
C GLN A 477 14.94 -1.48 4.38
N PRO A 478 16.03 -0.74 4.15
CA PRO A 478 17.35 -1.35 3.96
C PRO A 478 17.91 -1.97 5.24
N LEU A 479 17.67 -1.35 6.40
CA LEU A 479 18.09 -1.89 7.69
C LEU A 479 17.35 -3.20 7.99
N ALA A 480 16.03 -3.24 7.79
CA ALA A 480 15.24 -4.45 7.94
C ALA A 480 15.74 -5.55 6.99
N ALA A 481 15.92 -5.25 5.70
CA ALA A 481 16.41 -6.21 4.73
C ALA A 481 17.79 -6.78 5.10
N LEU A 482 18.72 -5.92 5.57
CA LEU A 482 20.05 -6.33 6.02
C LEU A 482 19.98 -7.28 7.23
N LEU A 483 19.19 -6.93 8.24
CA LEU A 483 19.07 -7.72 9.48
C LEU A 483 18.40 -9.08 9.24
N TYR A 484 17.31 -9.12 8.47
CA TYR A 484 16.64 -10.37 8.12
C TYR A 484 17.51 -11.26 7.22
N PHE A 485 18.24 -10.66 6.28
CA PHE A 485 19.19 -11.42 5.45
C PHE A 485 20.34 -11.99 6.28
N PHE A 486 20.89 -11.20 7.21
CA PHE A 486 21.91 -11.68 8.12
C PHE A 486 21.40 -12.84 8.99
N ALA A 487 20.20 -12.70 9.59
CA ALA A 487 19.58 -13.77 10.38
C ALA A 487 19.35 -15.06 9.56
N TRP A 488 18.92 -14.92 8.30
CA TRP A 488 18.79 -16.05 7.38
C TRP A 488 20.14 -16.75 7.13
N GLN A 489 21.19 -15.98 6.83
CA GLN A 489 22.53 -16.53 6.57
C GLN A 489 23.18 -17.14 7.81
N ALA A 490 22.92 -16.57 8.99
CA ALA A 490 23.38 -17.13 10.27
C ALA A 490 22.74 -18.49 10.57
N LYS A 491 21.49 -18.73 10.12
CA LYS A 491 20.76 -19.98 10.36
C LYS A 491 20.94 -21.04 9.28
N TYR A 492 20.96 -20.65 8.00
CA TYR A 492 20.95 -21.58 6.86
C TYR A 492 22.13 -21.39 5.89
N GLY A 493 22.93 -20.34 6.06
CA GLY A 493 23.91 -19.89 5.07
C GLY A 493 25.37 -20.14 5.44
N SER A 494 26.28 -19.46 4.75
CA SER A 494 27.73 -19.60 4.92
C SER A 494 28.23 -19.20 6.32
N VAL A 495 27.56 -18.23 6.96
CA VAL A 495 27.88 -17.77 8.32
C VAL A 495 27.67 -18.90 9.33
N SER A 496 26.61 -19.70 9.18
CA SER A 496 26.38 -20.87 10.04
C SER A 496 27.52 -21.91 9.96
N ARG A 497 28.13 -22.07 8.78
CA ARG A 497 29.26 -22.96 8.56
C ARG A 497 30.54 -22.40 9.18
N GLN A 498 30.81 -21.11 8.99
CA GLN A 498 31.96 -20.43 9.61
C GLN A 498 31.89 -20.43 11.14
N VAL A 499 30.72 -20.20 11.74
CA VAL A 499 30.52 -20.27 13.20
C VAL A 499 30.72 -21.69 13.71
N ARG A 500 30.19 -22.70 13.01
CA ARG A 500 30.43 -24.12 13.36
C ARG A 500 31.91 -24.50 13.23
N GLU A 501 32.59 -24.01 12.21
CA GLU A 501 34.03 -24.22 12.03
C GLU A 501 34.83 -23.52 13.14
N SER A 502 34.51 -22.27 13.51
CA SER A 502 35.17 -21.56 14.61
C SER A 502 34.94 -22.22 15.97
N ASP A 503 33.73 -22.69 16.25
CA ASP A 503 33.40 -23.41 17.49
C ASP A 503 34.13 -24.77 17.53
N SER A 504 34.23 -25.47 16.40
CA SER A 504 35.01 -26.71 16.30
C SER A 504 36.52 -26.47 16.51
N LEU A 505 37.04 -25.35 16.02
CA LEU A 505 38.44 -24.96 16.21
C LEU A 505 38.72 -24.59 17.67
N ALA A 506 37.82 -23.82 18.29
CA ALA A 506 37.88 -23.46 19.71
C ALA A 506 37.80 -24.70 20.61
N MET A 507 36.94 -25.66 20.29
CA MET A 507 36.80 -26.92 21.03
C MET A 507 38.03 -27.83 20.85
N ASN A 508 38.64 -27.84 19.65
CA ASN A 508 39.90 -28.57 19.40
C ASN A 508 41.12 -27.93 20.11
N ILE A 509 41.12 -26.62 20.34
CA ILE A 509 42.14 -25.94 21.15
C ILE A 509 41.97 -26.27 22.64
N PHE A 510 40.73 -26.41 23.11
CA PHE A 510 40.43 -26.82 24.49
C PHE A 510 40.72 -28.30 24.78
N LEU A 511 40.63 -29.19 23.77
CA LEU A 511 40.94 -30.62 23.92
C LEU A 511 42.43 -30.97 23.73
N ARG A 512 43.29 -29.98 23.39
CA ARG A 512 44.75 -30.14 23.21
C ARG A 512 45.60 -29.57 24.35
N ARG A 513 44.96 -29.16 25.45
CA ARG A 513 45.60 -28.89 26.74
C ARG A 513 45.14 -29.94 27.73
#